data_AF-R9KQ44-F1
#
_entry.id   AF-R9KQ44-F1
#
_cell.length_a   1.000
_cell.length_b   1.000
_cell.length_c   1.000
_cell.angle_alpha   90.00
_cell.angle_beta   90.00
_cell.angle_gamma   90.00
#
_symmetry.space_group_name_H-M   'P 1'
#
loop_
_entity.id
_entity.type
_entity.pdbx_description
1 polymer ?
#
loop_
_entity_poly.entity_id
_entity_poly.type
_entity_poly.pdbx_seq_one_letter_code
_entity_poly.pdbx_strand_id
1 'polypeptide(L)'
;MKKIISAGTLLSALLLLTAAITLSKPPAVILPAPGNIVQIQLDTVKIDAESFGKAQLEEFLENMETLMPVTKLESMQVSRPKQDFILSFVEKDGGRKSFQFFCADGICYMETDQGDLYKNADFMEGYLTAKNGWFPVPRGLETLSATNAEALMCALDTGYDTRYWLYCTVQKKIAEGYPEPEIMESAKAELLWQYRIYQYASENGYGIPDDSYEELTAERIRAAKGQKNDSAEGQEYKNCGTTLEEHIQQSAKGFFRISDTVDYLRFCFQEEFRKEGKDTVDGKTYRMAGDYSNARMNQVILSECNSIDTTEFEKTLEEAEMYLNSKYKN
;
A
#
# COMPACT_ATOMS: atom_id res chain seq x y z
N MET A 1 -2.61 -38.24 51.62
CA MET A 1 -2.13 -38.83 50.35
C MET A 1 -1.93 -37.72 49.33
N LYS A 2 -0.67 -37.32 49.04
CA LYS A 2 -0.38 -36.34 47.98
C LYS A 2 -0.44 -37.08 46.64
N LYS A 3 -1.36 -36.70 45.74
CA LYS A 3 -1.41 -37.23 44.38
C LYS A 3 -0.19 -36.72 43.61
N ILE A 4 0.78 -37.60 43.37
CA ILE A 4 1.87 -37.35 42.43
C ILE A 4 1.28 -37.60 41.04
N ILE A 5 0.91 -36.52 40.34
CA ILE A 5 0.61 -36.61 38.90
C ILE A 5 1.96 -36.83 38.23
N SER A 6 2.15 -37.96 37.54
CA SER A 6 3.42 -38.25 36.89
C SER A 6 3.59 -37.33 35.67
N ALA A 7 4.83 -36.91 35.40
CA ALA A 7 5.14 -36.05 34.26
C ALA A 7 4.65 -36.63 32.91
N GLY A 8 4.56 -37.97 32.80
CA GLY A 8 4.01 -38.65 31.64
C GLY A 8 2.50 -38.44 31.44
N THR A 9 1.70 -38.40 32.50
CA THR A 9 0.25 -38.12 32.37
C THR A 9 -0.01 -36.66 31.99
N LEU A 10 0.81 -35.74 32.50
CA LEU A 10 0.79 -34.32 32.14
C LEU A 10 1.17 -34.11 30.67
N LEU A 11 2.21 -34.79 30.18
CA LEU A 11 2.65 -34.69 28.79
C LEU A 11 1.62 -35.27 27.81
N SER A 12 1.02 -36.43 28.10
CA SER A 12 -0.03 -37.01 27.27
C SER A 12 -1.31 -36.17 27.25
N ALA A 13 -1.69 -35.59 28.39
CA ALA A 13 -2.84 -34.68 28.44
C ALA A 13 -2.57 -33.39 27.66
N LEU A 14 -1.33 -32.87 27.71
CA LEU A 14 -0.92 -31.71 26.93
C LEU A 14 -0.96 -32.02 25.43
N LEU A 15 -0.41 -33.16 24.99
CA LEU A 15 -0.46 -33.60 23.58
C LEU A 15 -1.88 -33.78 23.06
N LEU A 16 -2.78 -34.37 23.84
CA LEU A 16 -4.19 -34.52 23.48
C LEU A 16 -4.90 -33.16 23.41
N LEU A 17 -4.58 -32.24 24.31
CA LEU A 17 -5.13 -30.88 24.29
C LEU A 17 -4.64 -30.11 23.06
N THR A 18 -3.35 -30.20 22.73
CA THR A 18 -2.77 -29.58 21.54
C THR A 18 -3.41 -30.16 20.27
N ALA A 19 -3.53 -31.49 20.17
CA ALA A 19 -4.17 -32.14 19.04
C ALA A 19 -5.64 -31.70 18.88
N ALA A 20 -6.39 -31.68 19.98
CA ALA A 20 -7.79 -31.23 19.99
C ALA A 20 -7.94 -29.76 19.54
N ILE A 21 -7.05 -28.88 20.00
CA ILE A 21 -7.05 -27.46 19.57
C ILE A 21 -6.71 -27.36 18.09
N THR A 22 -5.69 -28.07 17.60
CA THR A 22 -5.26 -27.98 16.20
C THR A 22 -6.28 -28.56 15.21
N LEU A 23 -7.01 -29.59 15.62
CA LEU A 23 -8.04 -30.26 14.80
C LEU A 23 -9.44 -29.64 14.99
N SER A 24 -9.59 -28.70 15.93
CA SER A 24 -10.86 -27.99 16.10
C SER A 24 -11.16 -27.12 14.88
N LYS A 25 -12.45 -27.07 14.53
CA LYS A 25 -12.99 -26.15 13.54
C LYS A 25 -13.63 -24.97 14.26
N PRO A 26 -13.57 -23.77 13.69
CA PRO A 26 -14.36 -22.67 14.19
C PRO A 26 -15.87 -22.98 14.06
N PRO A 27 -16.72 -22.30 14.85
CA PRO A 27 -18.17 -22.39 14.69
C PRO A 27 -18.60 -21.87 13.30
N ALA A 28 -19.89 -21.98 12.98
CA ALA A 28 -20.44 -21.30 11.81
C ALA A 28 -20.21 -19.78 11.91
N VAL A 29 -20.03 -19.13 10.75
CA VAL A 29 -19.87 -17.68 10.70
C VAL A 29 -21.08 -17.00 11.32
N ILE A 30 -20.84 -16.06 12.23
CA ILE A 30 -21.91 -15.27 12.83
C ILE A 30 -22.12 -14.05 11.93
N LEU A 31 -23.30 -13.89 11.34
CA LEU A 31 -23.63 -12.74 10.51
C LEU A 31 -24.56 -11.78 11.25
N PRO A 32 -24.50 -10.47 10.97
CA PRO A 32 -25.53 -9.54 11.43
C PRO A 32 -26.89 -9.90 10.80
N ALA A 33 -27.97 -9.66 11.54
CA ALA A 33 -29.30 -9.81 10.95
C ALA A 33 -29.47 -8.80 9.80
N PRO A 34 -30.08 -9.18 8.64
CA PRO A 34 -30.21 -8.28 7.49
C PRO A 34 -30.83 -6.93 7.84
N GLY A 35 -31.85 -6.93 8.71
CA GLY A 35 -32.54 -5.73 9.16
C GLY A 35 -31.74 -4.82 10.11
N ASN A 36 -30.57 -5.28 10.59
CA ASN A 36 -29.67 -4.50 11.44
C ASN A 36 -28.54 -3.82 10.64
N ILE A 37 -28.29 -4.25 9.40
CA ILE A 37 -27.24 -3.70 8.54
C ILE A 37 -27.73 -2.38 7.95
N VAL A 38 -26.97 -1.31 8.16
CA VAL A 38 -27.25 0.02 7.59
C VAL A 38 -26.33 0.37 6.43
N GLN A 39 -25.12 -0.21 6.42
CA GLN A 39 -24.14 0.03 5.37
C GLN A 39 -23.30 -1.22 5.14
N ILE A 40 -22.90 -1.41 3.89
CA ILE A 40 -22.03 -2.49 3.43
C ILE A 40 -20.80 -1.83 2.82
N GLN A 41 -19.63 -2.21 3.31
CA GLN A 41 -18.36 -1.82 2.73
C GLN A 41 -17.84 -2.96 1.87
N LEU A 42 -17.76 -2.71 0.57
CA LEU A 42 -17.07 -3.54 -0.41
C LEU A 42 -15.71 -2.91 -0.66
N ASP A 43 -14.75 -3.34 0.15
CA ASP A 43 -13.35 -2.94 0.08
C ASP A 43 -13.15 -1.43 0.16
N THR A 44 -12.97 -0.78 -0.98
CA THR A 44 -12.74 0.66 -1.09
C THR A 44 -14.03 1.50 -1.13
N VAL A 45 -15.21 0.88 -1.11
CA VAL A 45 -16.49 1.59 -1.28
C VAL A 45 -17.49 1.22 -0.19
N LYS A 46 -18.12 2.23 0.41
CA LYS A 46 -19.25 2.11 1.34
C LYS A 46 -20.57 2.39 0.62
N ILE A 47 -21.53 1.47 0.76
CA ILE A 47 -22.84 1.49 0.11
C ILE A 47 -23.91 1.37 1.20
N ASP A 48 -24.91 2.25 1.18
CA ASP A 48 -26.03 2.14 2.11
C ASP A 48 -26.82 0.86 1.81
N ALA A 49 -27.26 0.14 2.84
CA ALA A 49 -27.95 -1.15 2.67
C ALA A 49 -29.21 -1.04 1.77
N GLU A 50 -29.90 0.11 1.82
CA GLU A 50 -31.03 0.42 0.94
C GLU A 50 -30.60 0.47 -0.54
N SER A 51 -29.45 1.10 -0.83
CA SER A 51 -28.92 1.23 -2.19
C SER A 51 -28.34 -0.08 -2.71
N PHE A 52 -27.82 -0.94 -1.83
CA PHE A 52 -27.37 -2.28 -2.20
C PHE A 52 -28.53 -3.19 -2.60
N GLY A 53 -29.73 -2.93 -2.06
CA GLY A 53 -30.93 -3.66 -2.39
C GLY A 53 -31.13 -4.90 -1.52
N LYS A 54 -32.35 -5.04 -1.01
CA LYS A 54 -32.71 -6.09 -0.04
C LYS A 54 -32.46 -7.50 -0.56
N ALA A 55 -32.91 -7.82 -1.77
CA ALA A 55 -32.74 -9.16 -2.36
C ALA A 55 -31.27 -9.52 -2.55
N GLN A 56 -30.45 -8.55 -2.99
CA GLN A 56 -29.01 -8.75 -3.16
C GLN A 56 -28.31 -8.96 -1.82
N LEU A 57 -28.73 -8.25 -0.77
CA LEU A 57 -28.22 -8.47 0.60
C LEU A 57 -28.60 -9.84 1.14
N GLU A 58 -29.85 -10.27 0.95
CA GLU A 58 -30.32 -11.59 1.40
C GLU A 58 -29.55 -12.71 0.67
N GLU A 59 -29.42 -12.65 -0.66
CA GLU A 59 -28.61 -13.59 -1.44
C GLU A 59 -27.14 -13.60 -0.99
N PHE A 60 -26.56 -12.41 -0.73
CA PHE A 60 -25.19 -12.31 -0.25
C PHE A 60 -25.00 -13.03 1.10
N LEU A 61 -25.93 -12.83 2.04
CA LEU A 61 -25.87 -13.47 3.36
C LEU A 61 -26.11 -14.98 3.28
N GLU A 62 -27.03 -15.44 2.41
CA GLU A 62 -27.22 -16.87 2.14
C GLU A 62 -25.95 -17.51 1.59
N ASN A 63 -25.23 -16.84 0.68
CA ASN A 63 -23.94 -17.32 0.19
C ASN A 63 -22.90 -17.43 1.31
N MET A 64 -22.84 -16.46 2.23
CA MET A 64 -21.96 -16.50 3.40
C MET A 64 -22.27 -17.69 4.34
N GLU A 65 -23.52 -18.15 4.41
CA GLU A 65 -23.88 -19.34 5.21
C GLU A 65 -23.35 -20.66 4.62
N THR A 66 -22.97 -20.67 3.34
CA THR A 66 -22.38 -21.86 2.68
C THR A 66 -20.90 -22.08 3.01
N LEU A 67 -20.27 -21.10 3.69
CA LEU A 67 -18.87 -21.14 4.07
C LEU A 67 -18.55 -22.32 5.00
N MET A 68 -17.49 -23.05 4.68
CA MET A 68 -17.09 -24.23 5.45
C MET A 68 -15.91 -23.91 6.38
N PRO A 69 -16.04 -24.12 7.71
CA PRO A 69 -14.95 -23.97 8.65
C PRO A 69 -13.71 -24.82 8.30
N VAL A 70 -12.54 -24.17 8.30
CA VAL A 70 -11.22 -24.80 8.12
C VAL A 70 -10.60 -25.07 9.49
N THR A 71 -9.95 -26.22 9.67
CA THR A 71 -9.30 -26.51 10.96
C THR A 71 -8.13 -25.56 11.22
N LYS A 72 -7.77 -25.35 12.49
CA LYS A 72 -6.60 -24.51 12.83
C LYS A 72 -5.30 -25.02 12.18
N LEU A 73 -5.11 -26.34 12.12
CA LEU A 73 -3.95 -26.95 11.49
C LEU A 73 -3.88 -26.65 9.98
N GLU A 74 -4.99 -26.82 9.26
CA GLU A 74 -5.07 -26.49 7.84
C GLU A 74 -4.87 -24.99 7.61
N SER A 75 -5.48 -24.14 8.46
CA SER A 75 -5.32 -22.68 8.38
C SER A 75 -3.84 -22.28 8.47
N MET A 76 -3.03 -22.89 9.34
CA MET A 76 -1.58 -22.59 9.44
C MET A 76 -0.78 -22.94 8.18
N GLN A 77 -1.31 -23.77 7.28
CA GLN A 77 -0.66 -24.20 6.05
C GLN A 77 -1.05 -23.34 4.85
N VAL A 78 -2.14 -22.55 4.95
CA VAL A 78 -2.61 -21.68 3.88
C VAL A 78 -1.75 -20.41 3.83
N SER A 79 -1.11 -20.17 2.68
CA SER A 79 -0.37 -18.93 2.44
C SER A 79 -1.35 -17.77 2.24
N ARG A 80 -1.22 -16.71 3.06
CA ARG A 80 -1.99 -15.47 2.86
C ARG A 80 -1.30 -14.64 1.79
N PRO A 81 -1.98 -14.30 0.69
CA PRO A 81 -1.43 -13.35 -0.27
C PRO A 81 -1.36 -11.95 0.32
N LYS A 82 -0.50 -11.10 -0.26
CA LYS A 82 -0.47 -9.65 0.04
C LYS A 82 -1.73 -8.92 -0.43
N GLN A 83 -2.43 -9.50 -1.41
CA GLN A 83 -3.67 -8.98 -1.97
C GLN A 83 -4.86 -9.65 -1.32
N ASP A 84 -5.73 -8.83 -0.76
CA ASP A 84 -6.97 -9.25 -0.13
C ASP A 84 -8.14 -8.36 -0.54
N PHE A 85 -9.34 -8.79 -0.20
CA PHE A 85 -10.53 -7.97 -0.26
C PHE A 85 -11.18 -7.90 1.11
N ILE A 86 -11.55 -6.69 1.55
CA ILE A 86 -12.26 -6.51 2.82
C ILE A 86 -13.74 -6.30 2.57
N LEU A 87 -14.57 -7.13 3.18
CA LEU A 87 -15.99 -6.86 3.35
C LEU A 87 -16.24 -6.36 4.78
N SER A 88 -17.09 -5.37 4.94
CA SER A 88 -17.61 -5.04 6.27
C SER A 88 -19.10 -4.73 6.26
N PHE A 89 -19.78 -5.10 7.34
CA PHE A 89 -21.13 -4.64 7.64
C PHE A 89 -21.08 -3.64 8.78
N VAL A 90 -21.80 -2.52 8.62
CA VAL A 90 -22.05 -1.56 9.70
C VAL A 90 -23.49 -1.75 10.17
N GLU A 91 -23.65 -1.95 11.47
CA GLU A 91 -24.93 -2.16 12.14
C GLU A 91 -25.52 -0.84 12.68
N LYS A 92 -26.82 -0.84 12.97
CA LYS A 92 -27.56 0.34 13.48
C LYS A 92 -26.98 0.95 14.76
N ASP A 93 -26.32 0.15 15.59
CA ASP A 93 -25.67 0.57 16.83
C ASP A 93 -24.24 1.13 16.60
N GLY A 94 -23.78 1.17 15.35
CA GLY A 94 -22.43 1.57 14.97
C GLY A 94 -21.42 0.42 15.02
N GLY A 95 -21.84 -0.80 15.39
CA GLY A 95 -21.01 -1.99 15.33
C GLY A 95 -20.52 -2.25 13.91
N ARG A 96 -19.27 -2.67 13.77
CA ARG A 96 -18.67 -3.05 12.48
C ARG A 96 -18.21 -4.49 12.55
N LYS A 97 -18.58 -5.29 11.55
CA LYS A 97 -18.13 -6.66 11.39
C LYS A 97 -17.40 -6.84 10.08
N SER A 98 -16.14 -7.27 10.13
CA SER A 98 -15.27 -7.37 8.97
C SER A 98 -14.86 -8.79 8.65
N PHE A 99 -14.66 -9.03 7.36
CA PHE A 99 -14.25 -10.30 6.79
C PHE A 99 -13.24 -10.05 5.68
N GLN A 100 -12.10 -10.73 5.76
CA GLN A 100 -11.06 -10.68 4.75
C GLN A 100 -11.24 -11.86 3.79
N PHE A 101 -11.18 -11.60 2.48
CA PHE A 101 -11.31 -12.60 1.45
C PHE A 101 -10.04 -12.67 0.61
N PHE A 102 -9.62 -13.88 0.26
CA PHE A 102 -8.46 -14.12 -0.58
C PHE A 102 -8.52 -15.51 -1.22
N CYS A 103 -7.77 -15.73 -2.30
CA CYS A 103 -7.65 -17.06 -2.90
C CYS A 103 -6.19 -17.54 -2.86
N ALA A 104 -5.99 -18.79 -2.49
CA ALA A 104 -4.69 -19.47 -2.42
C ALA A 104 -4.83 -20.88 -2.99
N ASP A 105 -3.89 -21.29 -3.84
CA ASP A 105 -3.87 -22.62 -4.47
C ASP A 105 -5.18 -23.01 -5.17
N GLY A 106 -5.87 -22.03 -5.77
CA GLY A 106 -7.14 -22.22 -6.47
C GLY A 106 -8.37 -22.39 -5.57
N ILE A 107 -8.23 -22.12 -4.27
CA ILE A 107 -9.33 -22.14 -3.30
C ILE A 107 -9.52 -20.73 -2.76
N CYS A 108 -10.77 -20.26 -2.70
CA CYS A 108 -11.11 -18.97 -2.12
C CYS A 108 -11.60 -19.13 -0.67
N TYR A 109 -11.05 -18.28 0.19
CA TYR A 109 -11.20 -18.29 1.63
C TYR A 109 -11.81 -16.98 2.14
N MET A 110 -12.41 -17.08 3.32
CA MET A 110 -12.79 -15.95 4.16
C MET A 110 -12.13 -16.11 5.53
N GLU A 111 -11.51 -15.05 6.04
CA GLU A 111 -10.90 -14.96 7.36
C GLU A 111 -11.62 -13.87 8.17
N THR A 112 -11.90 -14.17 9.44
CA THR A 112 -12.49 -13.19 10.38
C THR A 112 -11.41 -12.43 11.13
N ASP A 113 -11.76 -11.33 11.80
CA ASP A 113 -10.83 -10.56 12.66
C ASP A 113 -10.17 -11.40 13.78
N GLN A 114 -10.73 -12.57 14.12
CA GLN A 114 -10.17 -13.50 15.12
C GLN A 114 -9.22 -14.54 14.51
N GLY A 115 -8.99 -14.51 13.19
CA GLY A 115 -8.16 -15.47 12.46
C GLY A 115 -8.85 -16.81 12.16
N ASP A 116 -10.17 -16.90 12.38
CA ASP A 116 -10.95 -18.09 11.98
C ASP A 116 -11.12 -18.10 10.45
N LEU A 117 -10.73 -19.21 9.83
CA LEU A 117 -10.68 -19.39 8.37
C LEU A 117 -11.81 -20.29 7.87
N TYR A 118 -12.39 -19.93 6.73
CA TYR A 118 -13.47 -20.62 6.06
C TYR A 118 -13.16 -20.75 4.57
N LYS A 119 -13.63 -21.81 3.92
CA LYS A 119 -13.51 -22.05 2.47
C LYS A 119 -14.87 -21.98 1.77
N ASN A 120 -14.85 -22.07 0.43
CA ASN A 120 -15.99 -21.88 -0.47
C ASN A 120 -16.44 -20.41 -0.56
N ALA A 121 -15.47 -19.50 -0.63
CA ALA A 121 -15.74 -18.07 -0.74
C ALA A 121 -15.67 -17.55 -2.20
N ASP A 122 -15.76 -18.44 -3.18
CA ASP A 122 -15.67 -18.14 -4.62
C ASP A 122 -16.85 -17.28 -5.13
N PHE A 123 -18.00 -17.29 -4.44
CA PHE A 123 -19.11 -16.37 -4.74
C PHE A 123 -18.69 -14.89 -4.70
N MET A 124 -17.62 -14.55 -3.97
CA MET A 124 -17.09 -13.19 -3.93
C MET A 124 -16.59 -12.72 -5.29
N GLU A 125 -16.17 -13.60 -6.19
CA GLU A 125 -15.74 -13.22 -7.54
C GLU A 125 -16.83 -12.43 -8.29
N GLY A 126 -18.11 -12.75 -8.07
CA GLY A 126 -19.24 -12.00 -8.64
C GLY A 126 -19.37 -10.57 -8.12
N TYR A 127 -18.89 -10.30 -6.90
CA TYR A 127 -18.88 -8.97 -6.29
C TYR A 127 -17.56 -8.22 -6.53
N LEU A 128 -16.46 -8.96 -6.76
CA LEU A 128 -15.12 -8.43 -7.05
C LEU A 128 -14.96 -7.99 -8.51
N THR A 129 -15.58 -8.72 -9.45
CA THR A 129 -15.52 -8.41 -10.89
C THR A 129 -16.20 -7.08 -11.24
N ALA A 130 -17.00 -6.52 -10.32
CA ALA A 130 -17.45 -5.14 -10.36
C ALA A 130 -16.38 -4.20 -9.75
N LYS A 131 -15.34 -3.91 -10.54
CA LYS A 131 -14.21 -2.97 -10.32
C LYS A 131 -12.92 -3.61 -9.80
N ASN A 132 -12.21 -4.25 -10.73
CA ASN A 132 -10.83 -4.66 -10.52
C ASN A 132 -9.86 -3.47 -10.51
N GLY A 133 -8.95 -3.54 -9.54
CA GLY A 133 -7.60 -2.99 -9.61
C GLY A 133 -7.40 -1.86 -8.63
N TRP A 134 -6.69 -2.11 -7.52
CA TRP A 134 -5.92 -1.10 -6.81
C TRP A 134 -4.93 -1.76 -5.84
N PHE A 135 -3.82 -2.25 -6.39
CA PHE A 135 -2.56 -1.80 -5.83
C PHE A 135 -2.20 -0.53 -6.61
N PRO A 136 -1.79 0.57 -5.96
CA PRO A 136 -0.96 1.51 -6.69
C PRO A 136 0.26 0.71 -7.14
N VAL A 137 0.35 0.43 -8.44
CA VAL A 137 1.68 0.37 -9.05
C VAL A 137 2.28 1.72 -8.65
N PRO A 138 3.38 1.75 -7.88
CA PRO A 138 4.00 3.02 -7.52
C PRO A 138 4.14 3.81 -8.81
N ARG A 139 3.60 5.02 -8.87
CA ARG A 139 3.71 5.85 -10.09
C ARG A 139 5.17 6.12 -10.45
N GLY A 140 6.10 5.81 -9.55
CA GLY A 140 7.53 5.71 -9.83
C GLY A 140 7.93 4.66 -10.90
N LEU A 141 7.02 3.81 -11.40
CA LEU A 141 7.30 3.03 -12.62
C LEU A 141 7.17 3.86 -13.90
N GLU A 142 6.44 4.98 -13.89
CA GLU A 142 6.18 5.83 -15.06
C GLU A 142 7.25 6.92 -15.31
N THR A 143 8.34 6.97 -14.55
CA THR A 143 9.45 7.92 -14.82
C THR A 143 10.75 7.28 -15.30
N LEU A 144 10.77 5.96 -15.58
CA LEU A 144 11.87 5.38 -16.36
C LEU A 144 11.64 5.47 -17.88
N SER A 145 10.52 6.03 -18.35
CA SER A 145 10.28 6.17 -19.79
C SER A 145 10.83 7.49 -20.34
N ALA A 146 12.14 7.52 -20.51
CA ALA A 146 12.88 8.05 -21.66
C ALA A 146 14.30 8.31 -21.19
N THR A 147 15.22 7.48 -21.66
CA THR A 147 16.66 7.74 -21.75
C THR A 147 16.95 9.22 -22.04
N ASN A 148 17.25 9.96 -20.98
CA ASN A 148 17.88 11.26 -21.09
C ASN A 148 19.31 11.08 -20.58
N ALA A 149 20.26 10.91 -21.51
CA ALA A 149 21.67 10.75 -21.19
C ALA A 149 22.18 11.88 -20.29
N GLU A 150 21.59 13.07 -20.42
CA GLU A 150 21.89 14.22 -19.56
C GLU A 150 21.43 13.99 -18.11
N ALA A 151 20.26 13.40 -17.89
CA ALA A 151 19.78 13.00 -16.57
C ALA A 151 20.71 11.95 -15.93
N LEU A 152 21.11 10.94 -16.70
CA LEU A 152 22.04 9.91 -16.22
C LEU A 152 23.41 10.48 -15.90
N MET A 153 23.95 11.35 -16.76
CA MET A 153 25.22 12.05 -16.50
C MET A 153 25.12 12.96 -15.28
N CYS A 154 23.99 13.65 -15.08
CA CYS A 154 23.73 14.43 -13.88
C CYS A 154 23.74 13.54 -12.63
N ALA A 155 23.09 12.38 -12.67
CA ALA A 155 23.07 11.41 -11.58
C ALA A 155 24.48 10.94 -11.19
N LEU A 156 25.30 10.60 -12.18
CA LEU A 156 26.66 10.10 -11.97
C LEU A 156 27.60 11.19 -11.44
N ASP A 157 27.52 12.42 -11.97
CA ASP A 157 28.37 13.54 -11.52
C ASP A 157 28.05 13.98 -10.09
N THR A 158 26.79 13.87 -9.70
CA THR A 158 26.30 14.35 -8.41
C THR A 158 26.22 13.25 -7.34
N GLY A 159 26.42 11.99 -7.72
CA GLY A 159 26.27 10.86 -6.80
C GLY A 159 24.81 10.64 -6.37
N TYR A 160 23.85 10.95 -7.24
CA TYR A 160 22.42 10.76 -7.01
C TYR A 160 21.85 11.59 -5.83
N ASP A 161 22.38 12.79 -5.59
CA ASP A 161 21.89 13.69 -4.52
C ASP A 161 20.80 14.68 -4.99
N THR A 162 20.45 15.65 -4.14
CA THR A 162 19.43 16.68 -4.40
C THR A 162 19.61 17.40 -5.75
N ARG A 163 20.84 17.53 -6.28
CA ARG A 163 21.10 18.13 -7.60
C ARG A 163 20.47 17.31 -8.73
N TYR A 164 20.63 16.00 -8.68
CA TYR A 164 20.00 15.09 -9.63
C TYR A 164 18.47 15.08 -9.45
N TRP A 165 17.99 15.12 -8.21
CA TRP A 165 16.55 15.09 -7.93
C TRP A 165 15.86 16.34 -8.47
N LEU A 166 16.47 17.52 -8.26
CA LEU A 166 15.99 18.78 -8.80
C LEU A 166 16.04 18.79 -10.32
N TYR A 167 17.10 18.26 -10.94
CA TYR A 167 17.16 18.12 -12.40
C TYR A 167 15.97 17.32 -12.94
N CYS A 168 15.74 16.11 -12.40
CA CYS A 168 14.62 15.27 -12.82
C CYS A 168 13.26 15.96 -12.63
N THR A 169 13.10 16.69 -11.53
CA THR A 169 11.85 17.39 -11.24
C THR A 169 11.64 18.58 -12.17
N VAL A 170 12.70 19.32 -12.52
CA VAL A 170 12.67 20.37 -13.54
C VAL A 170 12.27 19.81 -14.91
N GLN A 171 12.87 18.70 -15.34
CA GLN A 171 12.50 18.04 -16.60
C GLN A 171 11.04 17.60 -16.62
N LYS A 172 10.55 17.07 -15.49
CA LYS A 172 9.13 16.76 -15.31
C LYS A 172 8.25 18.01 -15.47
N LYS A 173 8.61 19.15 -14.85
CA LYS A 173 7.86 20.41 -15.00
C LYS A 173 7.86 20.96 -16.43
N ILE A 174 8.97 20.83 -17.15
CA ILE A 174 9.04 21.14 -18.58
C ILE A 174 8.06 20.26 -19.36
N ALA A 175 8.05 18.94 -19.12
CA ALA A 175 7.16 18.00 -19.79
C ALA A 175 5.67 18.22 -19.46
N GLU A 176 5.37 18.67 -18.25
CA GLU A 176 4.03 19.09 -17.81
C GLU A 176 3.58 20.43 -18.41
N GLY A 177 4.47 21.15 -19.12
CA GLY A 177 4.16 22.40 -19.81
C GLY A 177 4.12 23.63 -18.90
N TYR A 178 4.80 23.59 -17.75
CA TYR A 178 4.93 24.77 -16.88
C TYR A 178 5.67 25.89 -17.61
N PRO A 179 5.29 27.17 -17.41
CA PRO A 179 5.98 28.29 -18.04
C PRO A 179 7.38 28.45 -17.45
N GLU A 180 8.38 28.71 -18.30
CA GLU A 180 9.81 28.82 -17.95
C GLU A 180 10.13 29.56 -16.64
N PRO A 181 9.56 30.75 -16.34
CA PRO A 181 9.85 31.45 -15.08
C PRO A 181 9.37 30.71 -13.82
N GLU A 182 8.43 29.78 -13.95
CA GLU A 182 7.84 29.04 -12.83
C GLU A 182 8.42 27.62 -12.66
N ILE A 183 9.17 27.11 -13.64
CA ILE A 183 9.65 25.71 -13.67
C ILE A 183 10.53 25.41 -12.45
N MET A 184 11.53 26.24 -12.19
CA MET A 184 12.48 26.01 -11.09
C MET A 184 11.80 26.11 -9.72
N GLU A 185 11.02 27.18 -9.50
CA GLU A 185 10.30 27.36 -8.24
C GLU A 185 9.27 26.26 -8.00
N SER A 186 8.55 25.83 -9.04
CA SER A 186 7.60 24.71 -8.94
C SER A 186 8.29 23.38 -8.66
N ALA A 187 9.47 23.15 -9.23
CA ALA A 187 10.25 21.95 -8.97
C ALA A 187 10.79 21.91 -7.53
N LYS A 188 11.35 23.02 -7.03
CA LYS A 188 11.77 23.15 -5.62
C LYS A 188 10.59 22.96 -4.66
N ALA A 189 9.44 23.58 -4.96
CA ALA A 189 8.23 23.46 -4.16
C ALA A 189 7.72 22.01 -4.10
N GLU A 190 7.76 21.27 -5.22
CA GLU A 190 7.37 19.85 -5.23
C GLU A 190 8.31 19.00 -4.38
N LEU A 191 9.63 19.15 -4.52
CA LEU A 191 10.59 18.39 -3.71
C LEU A 191 10.46 18.70 -2.22
N LEU A 192 10.29 19.99 -1.87
CA LEU A 192 10.06 20.41 -0.48
C LEU A 192 8.78 19.79 0.09
N TRP A 193 7.70 19.78 -0.70
CA TRP A 193 6.44 19.16 -0.33
C TRP A 193 6.59 17.65 -0.10
N GLN A 194 7.24 16.93 -1.02
CA GLN A 194 7.51 15.50 -0.87
C GLN A 194 8.38 15.21 0.35
N TYR A 195 9.42 16.02 0.60
CA TYR A 195 10.32 15.86 1.74
C TYR A 195 9.59 16.03 3.07
N ARG A 196 8.70 17.03 3.20
CA ARG A 196 7.88 17.20 4.40
C ARG A 196 7.00 15.98 4.67
N ILE A 197 6.35 15.44 3.65
CA ILE A 197 5.55 14.22 3.79
C ILE A 197 6.40 13.02 4.19
N TYR A 198 7.59 12.88 3.59
CA TYR A 198 8.52 11.81 3.93
C TYR A 198 8.95 11.87 5.41
N GLN A 199 9.29 13.07 5.91
CA GLN A 199 9.63 13.28 7.32
C GLN A 199 8.44 12.97 8.23
N TYR A 200 7.26 13.51 7.91
CA TYR A 200 6.02 13.22 8.63
C TYR A 200 5.77 11.71 8.74
N ALA A 201 5.82 11.01 7.61
CA ALA A 201 5.55 9.58 7.55
C ALA A 201 6.57 8.80 8.39
N SER A 202 7.85 9.17 8.32
CA SER A 202 8.92 8.55 9.11
C SER A 202 8.70 8.74 10.62
N GLU A 203 8.35 9.95 11.05
CA GLU A 203 8.15 10.27 12.47
C GLU A 203 6.87 9.64 13.07
N ASN A 204 5.84 9.41 12.24
CA ASN A 204 4.52 8.94 12.68
C ASN A 204 4.26 7.45 12.40
N GLY A 205 5.29 6.69 12.01
CA GLY A 205 5.18 5.24 11.80
C GLY A 205 4.52 4.83 10.47
N TYR A 206 4.42 5.74 9.51
CA TYR A 206 3.98 5.48 8.14
C TYR A 206 5.14 5.34 7.14
N GLY A 207 6.39 5.33 7.59
CA GLY A 207 7.53 5.03 6.74
C GLY A 207 7.43 3.63 6.15
N ILE A 208 7.90 3.45 4.90
CA ILE A 208 7.99 2.12 4.29
C ILE A 208 8.99 1.28 5.11
N PRO A 209 8.62 0.10 5.62
CA PRO A 209 9.55 -0.81 6.26
C PRO A 209 10.72 -1.17 5.34
N ASP A 210 11.94 -1.31 5.89
CA ASP A 210 13.14 -1.52 5.08
C ASP A 210 13.08 -2.80 4.24
N ASP A 211 12.59 -3.89 4.80
CA ASP A 211 12.40 -5.17 4.10
C ASP A 211 11.43 -5.05 2.92
N SER A 212 10.32 -4.32 3.12
CA SER A 212 9.32 -4.03 2.11
C SER A 212 9.89 -3.14 1.00
N TYR A 213 10.74 -2.17 1.36
CA TYR A 213 11.38 -1.28 0.40
C TYR A 213 12.51 -1.96 -0.40
N GLU A 214 13.24 -2.88 0.22
CA GLU A 214 14.19 -3.76 -0.48
C GLU A 214 13.48 -4.66 -1.50
N GLU A 215 12.34 -5.25 -1.14
CA GLU A 215 11.54 -6.07 -2.05
C GLU A 215 11.01 -5.23 -3.23
N LEU A 216 10.51 -4.03 -2.95
CA LEU A 216 10.07 -3.08 -3.99
C LEU A 216 11.22 -2.74 -4.96
N THR A 217 12.42 -2.50 -4.43
CA THR A 217 13.62 -2.22 -5.24
C THR A 217 14.01 -3.44 -6.08
N ALA A 218 13.97 -4.64 -5.51
CA ALA A 218 14.25 -5.88 -6.22
C ALA A 218 13.22 -6.15 -7.34
N GLU A 219 11.94 -5.82 -7.12
CA GLU A 219 10.89 -5.88 -8.15
C GLU A 219 11.17 -4.93 -9.32
N ARG A 220 11.59 -3.69 -9.05
CA ARG A 220 12.00 -2.75 -10.10
C ARG A 220 13.14 -3.29 -10.94
N ILE A 221 14.16 -3.86 -10.30
CA ILE A 221 15.31 -4.47 -10.99
C ILE A 221 14.86 -5.68 -11.83
N ARG A 222 13.97 -6.53 -11.29
CA ARG A 222 13.42 -7.68 -12.02
C ARG A 222 12.61 -7.23 -13.25
N ALA A 223 11.74 -6.23 -13.09
CA ALA A 223 10.95 -5.66 -14.17
C ALA A 223 11.85 -5.05 -15.27
N ALA A 224 12.85 -4.28 -14.86
CA ALA A 224 13.86 -3.71 -15.75
C ALA A 224 14.62 -4.79 -16.56
N LYS A 225 15.01 -5.90 -15.92
CA LYS A 225 15.68 -7.03 -16.61
C LYS A 225 14.76 -7.78 -17.58
N GLY A 226 13.45 -7.77 -17.33
CA GLY A 226 12.43 -8.39 -18.20
C GLY A 226 12.18 -7.59 -19.50
N GLN A 227 12.48 -6.30 -19.50
CA GLN A 227 12.52 -5.46 -20.70
C GLN A 227 13.90 -5.66 -21.36
N LYS A 228 13.94 -6.26 -22.56
CA LYS A 228 15.16 -6.78 -23.21
C LYS A 228 16.39 -5.84 -23.10
N ASN A 229 17.48 -6.35 -22.50
CA ASN A 229 18.81 -5.72 -22.38
C ASN A 229 19.50 -5.30 -23.70
N ASP A 230 18.95 -5.67 -24.87
CA ASP A 230 19.43 -5.26 -26.20
C ASP A 230 18.69 -4.01 -26.74
N SER A 231 17.86 -3.35 -25.91
CA SER A 231 17.25 -2.07 -26.26
C SER A 231 18.30 -0.95 -26.28
N ALA A 232 18.02 0.15 -27.00
CA ALA A 232 18.86 1.34 -27.04
C ALA A 232 19.18 1.89 -25.63
N GLU A 233 18.27 1.67 -24.67
CA GLU A 233 18.40 2.08 -23.28
C GLU A 233 19.56 1.37 -22.57
N GLY A 234 19.75 0.06 -22.79
CA GLY A 234 20.86 -0.68 -22.21
C GLY A 234 22.24 -0.22 -22.70
N GLN A 235 22.33 0.35 -23.91
CA GLN A 235 23.58 0.87 -24.46
C GLN A 235 23.97 2.22 -23.84
N GLU A 236 23.00 3.04 -23.45
CA GLU A 236 23.25 4.35 -22.84
C GLU A 236 23.89 4.23 -21.45
N TYR A 237 23.36 3.35 -20.60
CA TYR A 237 23.97 3.06 -19.30
C TYR A 237 25.42 2.59 -19.45
N LYS A 238 25.70 1.70 -20.42
CA LYS A 238 27.06 1.24 -20.73
C LYS A 238 27.96 2.39 -21.18
N ASN A 239 27.47 3.28 -22.04
CA ASN A 239 28.24 4.43 -22.52
C ASN A 239 28.63 5.39 -21.39
N CYS A 240 27.78 5.51 -20.37
CA CYS A 240 28.04 6.29 -19.17
C CYS A 240 28.82 5.52 -18.08
N GLY A 241 29.23 4.27 -18.34
CA GLY A 241 30.03 3.48 -17.40
C GLY A 241 29.25 2.90 -16.21
N THR A 242 27.94 2.66 -16.36
CA THR A 242 27.09 2.08 -15.31
C THR A 242 26.09 1.06 -15.89
N THR A 243 25.16 0.58 -15.08
CA THR A 243 24.06 -0.31 -15.48
C THR A 243 22.73 0.23 -14.98
N LEU A 244 21.62 -0.17 -15.63
CA LEU A 244 20.27 0.16 -15.17
C LEU A 244 20.01 -0.34 -13.75
N GLU A 245 20.55 -1.50 -13.38
CA GLU A 245 20.44 -2.04 -12.02
C GLU A 245 21.13 -1.14 -10.98
N GLU A 246 22.37 -0.72 -11.23
CA GLU A 246 23.08 0.22 -10.36
C GLU A 246 22.34 1.55 -10.26
N HIS A 247 21.82 2.07 -11.38
CA HIS A 247 21.04 3.30 -11.40
C HIS A 247 19.80 3.22 -10.51
N ILE A 248 19.05 2.10 -10.59
CA ILE A 248 17.89 1.84 -9.74
C ILE A 248 18.32 1.73 -8.27
N GLN A 249 19.39 0.99 -7.96
CA GLN A 249 19.87 0.82 -6.58
C GLN A 249 20.32 2.13 -5.94
N GLN A 250 21.00 3.01 -6.68
CA GLN A 250 21.42 4.31 -6.13
C GLN A 250 20.22 5.26 -5.99
N SER A 251 19.35 5.33 -6.99
CA SER A 251 18.13 6.15 -6.91
C SER A 251 17.19 5.70 -5.78
N ALA A 252 17.17 4.39 -5.46
CA ALA A 252 16.43 3.82 -4.35
C ALA A 252 16.86 4.35 -2.98
N LYS A 253 18.12 4.74 -2.78
CA LYS A 253 18.61 5.23 -1.47
C LYS A 253 18.13 6.64 -1.11
N GLY A 254 17.57 7.38 -2.06
CA GLY A 254 17.18 8.77 -1.86
C GLY A 254 15.88 9.09 -2.58
N PHE A 255 15.98 9.62 -3.80
CA PHE A 255 14.85 10.13 -4.59
C PHE A 255 13.63 9.22 -4.60
N PHE A 256 13.81 7.93 -4.95
CA PHE A 256 12.69 7.00 -5.01
C PHE A 256 12.09 6.77 -3.63
N ARG A 257 12.89 6.73 -2.56
CA ARG A 257 12.37 6.46 -1.22
C ARG A 257 11.45 7.59 -0.74
N ILE A 258 11.84 8.83 -1.01
CA ILE A 258 11.01 10.00 -0.72
C ILE A 258 9.71 9.93 -1.52
N SER A 259 9.79 9.74 -2.83
CA SER A 259 8.59 9.67 -3.69
C SER A 259 7.68 8.49 -3.34
N ASP A 260 8.23 7.31 -3.09
CA ASP A 260 7.48 6.10 -2.77
C ASP A 260 6.78 6.21 -1.42
N THR A 261 7.40 6.91 -0.45
CA THR A 261 6.79 7.13 0.86
C THR A 261 5.52 7.98 0.75
N VAL A 262 5.45 8.92 -0.20
CA VAL A 262 4.22 9.69 -0.46
C VAL A 262 3.09 8.79 -0.96
N ASP A 263 3.38 7.91 -1.91
CA ASP A 263 2.39 6.96 -2.43
C ASP A 263 2.02 5.90 -1.37
N TYR A 264 2.98 5.45 -0.57
CA TYR A 264 2.75 4.50 0.53
C TYR A 264 1.90 5.11 1.65
N LEU A 265 2.10 6.38 2.01
CA LEU A 265 1.26 7.06 2.99
C LEU A 265 -0.20 7.13 2.53
N ARG A 266 -0.43 7.42 1.23
CA ARG A 266 -1.78 7.38 0.65
C ARG A 266 -2.40 5.98 0.75
N PHE A 267 -1.61 4.95 0.52
CA PHE A 267 -2.03 3.56 0.72
C PHE A 267 -2.37 3.28 2.19
N CYS A 268 -1.55 3.70 3.15
CA CYS A 268 -1.86 3.56 4.58
C CYS A 268 -3.20 4.21 4.95
N PHE A 269 -3.51 5.40 4.43
CA PHE A 269 -4.82 6.02 4.68
C PHE A 269 -5.96 5.26 4.00
N GLN A 270 -5.74 4.59 2.88
CA GLN A 270 -6.75 3.70 2.32
C GLN A 270 -6.94 2.46 3.20
N GLU A 271 -5.86 1.92 3.79
CA GLU A 271 -5.94 0.80 4.73
C GLU A 271 -6.69 1.17 6.01
N GLU A 272 -6.52 2.38 6.53
CA GLU A 272 -7.34 2.90 7.64
C GLU A 272 -8.84 2.87 7.30
N PHE A 273 -9.20 3.22 6.07
CA PHE A 273 -10.58 3.11 5.59
C PHE A 273 -11.03 1.66 5.40
N ARG A 274 -10.22 0.86 4.69
CA ARG A 274 -10.54 -0.52 4.32
C ARG A 274 -10.63 -1.43 5.55
N LYS A 275 -9.62 -1.39 6.42
CA LYS A 275 -9.44 -2.33 7.53
C LYS A 275 -10.00 -1.81 8.84
N GLU A 276 -9.86 -0.52 9.15
CA GLU A 276 -10.33 0.04 10.42
C GLU A 276 -11.72 0.67 10.31
N GLY A 277 -12.18 0.97 9.09
CA GLY A 277 -13.48 1.58 8.84
C GLY A 277 -13.50 3.09 9.04
N LYS A 278 -12.35 3.74 9.26
CA LYS A 278 -12.24 5.20 9.39
C LYS A 278 -12.66 5.86 8.09
N ASP A 279 -13.58 6.80 8.17
CA ASP A 279 -14.17 7.41 6.98
C ASP A 279 -14.46 8.90 7.13
N THR A 280 -14.08 9.51 8.24
CA THR A 280 -14.43 10.88 8.56
C THR A 280 -13.17 11.71 8.78
N VAL A 281 -13.09 12.84 8.09
CA VAL A 281 -12.01 13.84 8.24
C VAL A 281 -12.68 15.21 8.39
N ASP A 282 -12.32 15.96 9.43
CA ASP A 282 -12.87 17.28 9.74
C ASP A 282 -14.41 17.34 9.71
N GLY A 283 -15.06 16.32 10.25
CA GLY A 283 -16.52 16.21 10.33
C GLY A 283 -17.23 15.85 9.02
N LYS A 284 -16.49 15.65 7.92
CA LYS A 284 -17.04 15.14 6.66
C LYS A 284 -16.79 13.64 6.53
N THR A 285 -17.85 12.89 6.30
CA THR A 285 -17.81 11.44 6.04
C THR A 285 -17.67 11.14 4.55
N TYR A 286 -16.81 10.18 4.22
CA TYR A 286 -16.45 9.76 2.88
C TYR A 286 -16.96 8.35 2.59
N ARG A 287 -17.36 8.09 1.35
CA ARG A 287 -17.86 6.77 0.92
C ARG A 287 -16.84 5.95 0.14
N MET A 288 -15.73 6.58 -0.26
CA MET A 288 -14.69 5.95 -1.07
C MET A 288 -13.33 6.12 -0.40
N ALA A 289 -12.54 5.04 -0.36
CA ALA A 289 -11.21 5.03 0.25
C ALA A 289 -10.27 6.05 -0.40
N GLY A 290 -10.37 6.24 -1.72
CA GLY A 290 -9.59 7.24 -2.45
C GLY A 290 -9.91 8.68 -2.01
N ASP A 291 -11.19 9.01 -1.86
CA ASP A 291 -11.61 10.35 -1.41
C ASP A 291 -11.21 10.58 0.06
N TYR A 292 -11.38 9.57 0.90
CA TYR A 292 -10.94 9.59 2.29
C TYR A 292 -9.42 9.81 2.38
N SER A 293 -8.63 9.02 1.66
CA SER A 293 -7.17 9.11 1.63
C SER A 293 -6.71 10.48 1.13
N ASN A 294 -7.35 11.04 0.10
CA ASN A 294 -7.08 12.40 -0.37
C ASN A 294 -7.37 13.45 0.70
N ALA A 295 -8.49 13.34 1.40
CA ALA A 295 -8.86 14.25 2.48
C ALA A 295 -7.87 14.16 3.66
N ARG A 296 -7.51 12.94 4.07
CA ARG A 296 -6.53 12.71 5.14
C ARG A 296 -5.15 13.23 4.74
N MET A 297 -4.72 13.00 3.50
CA MET A 297 -3.49 13.56 2.95
C MET A 297 -3.48 15.08 3.01
N ASN A 298 -4.56 15.74 2.61
CA ASN A 298 -4.67 17.20 2.66
C ASN A 298 -4.64 17.72 4.09
N GLN A 299 -5.30 17.04 5.04
CA GLN A 299 -5.24 17.40 6.46
C GLN A 299 -3.78 17.35 6.95
N VAL A 300 -3.07 16.24 6.70
CA VAL A 300 -1.65 16.11 7.05
C VAL A 300 -0.81 17.25 6.46
N ILE A 301 -0.99 17.55 5.17
CA ILE A 301 -0.24 18.63 4.50
C ILE A 301 -0.54 20.00 5.13
N LEU A 302 -1.80 20.29 5.44
CA LEU A 302 -2.22 21.60 5.93
C LEU A 302 -1.91 21.84 7.42
N SER A 303 -2.01 20.82 8.26
CA SER A 303 -1.89 20.98 9.72
C SER A 303 -0.66 20.33 10.34
N GLU A 304 -0.13 19.26 9.76
CA GLU A 304 0.89 18.41 10.42
C GLU A 304 2.29 18.60 9.80
N CYS A 305 2.37 18.76 8.48
CA CYS A 305 3.64 18.95 7.78
C CYS A 305 4.24 20.36 7.92
N ASN A 306 3.44 21.37 8.29
CA ASN A 306 3.90 22.75 8.36
C ASN A 306 4.86 23.04 9.53
N SER A 307 4.91 22.18 10.54
CA SER A 307 5.86 22.28 11.66
C SER A 307 7.18 21.56 11.41
N ILE A 308 7.33 20.86 10.28
CA ILE A 308 8.54 20.12 9.94
C ILE A 308 9.64 21.11 9.54
N ASP A 309 10.78 21.02 10.21
CA ASP A 309 11.94 21.84 9.89
C ASP A 309 12.55 21.39 8.55
N THR A 310 12.50 22.27 7.57
CA THR A 310 13.04 22.04 6.23
C THR A 310 14.30 22.83 5.92
N THR A 311 14.87 23.54 6.91
CA THR A 311 15.97 24.49 6.71
C THR A 311 17.16 23.89 5.98
N GLU A 312 17.64 22.71 6.41
CA GLU A 312 18.81 22.08 5.77
C GLU A 312 18.48 21.59 4.35
N PHE A 313 17.28 21.06 4.13
CA PHE A 313 16.87 20.60 2.81
C PHE A 313 16.71 21.76 1.82
N GLU A 314 16.13 22.88 2.27
CA GLU A 314 16.03 24.12 1.48
C GLU A 314 17.41 24.62 1.04
N LYS A 315 18.40 24.61 1.94
CA LYS A 315 19.78 24.93 1.58
C LYS A 315 20.35 24.00 0.51
N THR A 316 20.09 22.69 0.60
CA THR A 316 20.52 21.76 -0.46
C THR A 316 19.82 22.01 -1.80
N LEU A 317 18.58 22.52 -1.79
CA LEU A 317 17.87 22.91 -3.00
C LEU A 317 18.44 24.19 -3.62
N GLU A 318 18.86 25.16 -2.81
CA GLU A 318 19.54 26.37 -3.30
C GLU A 318 20.89 26.03 -3.95
N GLU A 319 21.70 25.20 -3.29
CA GLU A 319 22.96 24.69 -3.85
C GLU A 319 22.72 23.90 -5.15
N ALA A 320 21.64 23.11 -5.19
CA ALA A 320 21.25 22.38 -6.38
C ALA A 320 20.85 23.29 -7.53
N GLU A 321 20.04 24.32 -7.27
CA GLU A 321 19.66 25.31 -8.27
C GLU A 321 20.90 26.03 -8.84
N MET A 322 21.83 26.47 -7.98
CA MET A 322 23.08 27.10 -8.41
C MET A 322 23.87 26.20 -9.36
N TYR A 323 24.01 24.92 -9.00
CA TYR A 323 24.67 23.93 -9.85
C TYR A 323 23.97 23.79 -11.21
N LEU A 324 22.64 23.62 -11.23
CA LEU A 324 21.90 23.45 -12.47
C LEU A 324 21.95 24.69 -13.38
N ASN A 325 21.82 25.88 -12.79
CA ASN A 325 21.94 27.14 -13.52
C ASN A 325 23.35 27.30 -14.12
N SER A 326 24.41 26.84 -13.44
CA SER A 326 25.78 26.92 -13.98
C SER A 326 26.07 25.93 -15.10
N LYS A 327 25.39 24.78 -15.11
CA LYS A 327 25.72 23.64 -15.99
C LYS A 327 24.79 23.53 -17.20
N TYR A 328 23.53 23.93 -17.06
CA TYR A 328 22.47 23.65 -18.05
C TYR A 328 21.71 24.88 -18.55
N LYS A 329 21.82 26.06 -17.92
CA LYS A 329 21.34 27.32 -18.51
C LYS A 329 22.45 27.95 -19.36
N ASN A 330 22.28 27.88 -20.69
CA ASN A 330 22.98 28.75 -21.64
C ASN A 330 21.97 29.71 -22.27
#